data_AF-A0A0K1S690-F1
#
_entry.id   AF-A0A0K1S690-F1
#
_cell.length_a   1.000
_cell.length_b   1.000
_cell.length_c   1.000
_cell.angle_alpha   90.00
_cell.angle_beta   90.00
_cell.angle_gamma   90.00
#
_symmetry.space_group_name_H-M   'P 1'
#
loop_
_entity.id
_entity.type
_entity.pdbx_description
1 polymer ?
#
loop_
_entity_poly.entity_id
_entity_poly.type
_entity_poly.pdbx_seq_one_letter_code
_entity_poly.pdbx_strand_id
1 'polypeptide(L)'
;MTTVQQMDKWKTWQDINWKKVERQVFKLQKRIFRASSCGDVKKVHRLQKLLLKSYSAKALAVRRATQDNQGKKTAGVDGVKSLTPKQRLTLMTRTLAN
;
A
#
# COMPACT_ATOMS: atom_id res chain seq x y z
N MET A 1 -19.59 1.05 22.18
CA MET A 1 -18.86 -0.20 21.90
C MET A 1 -18.70 -0.26 20.38
N THR A 2 -17.55 -0.11 19.74
CA THR A 2 -16.15 -0.29 20.18
C THR A 2 -15.29 0.69 19.37
N THR A 3 -14.33 1.28 20.03
CA THR A 3 -13.32 2.21 19.52
C THR A 3 -12.65 1.70 18.24
N VAL A 4 -12.91 2.36 17.11
CA VAL A 4 -11.95 2.38 16.02
C VAL A 4 -11.87 3.80 15.46
N GLN A 5 -11.44 4.75 16.30
CA GLN A 5 -10.61 5.83 15.80
C GLN A 5 -9.28 5.21 15.35
N GLN A 6 -9.31 4.44 14.25
CA GLN A 6 -8.12 4.19 13.47
C GLN A 6 -7.70 5.60 13.03
N MET A 7 -6.64 6.14 13.61
CA MET A 7 -6.07 7.37 13.08
C MET A 7 -5.68 7.06 11.65
N ASP A 8 -6.52 7.46 10.70
CA ASP A 8 -6.18 7.45 9.29
C ASP A 8 -4.89 8.25 9.20
N LYS A 9 -3.79 7.55 8.91
CA LYS A 9 -2.43 8.11 8.84
C LYS A 9 -2.38 9.38 7.99
N TRP A 10 -3.32 9.51 7.06
CA TRP A 10 -3.59 10.70 6.27
C TRP A 10 -5.09 11.00 6.26
N LYS A 11 -5.47 12.26 6.51
CA LYS A 11 -6.88 12.70 6.49
C LYS A 11 -7.44 12.76 5.08
N THR A 12 -6.61 13.09 4.08
CA THR A 12 -7.00 13.10 2.67
C THR A 12 -5.95 12.43 1.79
N TRP A 13 -6.37 11.96 0.60
CA TRP A 13 -5.47 11.36 -0.40
C TRP A 13 -4.43 12.35 -0.93
N GLN A 14 -4.77 13.63 -0.94
CA GLN A 14 -3.90 14.70 -1.46
C GLN A 14 -2.77 15.04 -0.47
N ASP A 15 -2.99 14.84 0.83
CA ASP A 15 -1.99 15.10 1.88
C ASP A 15 -0.84 14.06 1.90
N ILE A 16 -0.95 12.99 1.11
CA ILE A 16 0.04 11.93 1.09
C ILE A 16 1.32 12.43 0.44
N ASN A 17 2.39 12.56 1.23
CA ASN A 17 3.72 12.81 0.69
C ASN A 17 4.25 11.56 -0.03
N TRP A 18 3.96 11.47 -1.33
CA TRP A 18 4.30 10.34 -2.18
C TRP A 18 5.79 10.03 -2.24
N LYS A 19 6.65 11.05 -2.29
CA LYS A 19 8.12 10.87 -2.27
C LYS A 19 8.57 10.14 -0.99
N LYS A 20 7.99 10.47 0.16
CA LYS A 20 8.30 9.81 1.44
C LYS A 20 7.79 8.37 1.46
N VAL A 21 6.57 8.14 0.95
CA VAL A 21 5.95 6.81 0.86
C VAL A 21 6.79 5.88 -0.03
N GLU A 22 7.13 6.33 -1.24
CA GLU A 22 7.95 5.59 -2.20
C GLU A 22 9.33 5.27 -1.62
N ARG A 23 9.99 6.25 -0.98
CA ARG A 23 11.29 6.03 -0.33
C ARG A 23 11.22 4.98 0.77
N GLN A 24 10.16 4.94 1.57
CA GLN A 24 9.97 3.94 2.63
C GLN A 24 9.80 2.54 2.04
N VAL A 25 8.97 2.40 1.01
CA VAL A 25 8.75 1.13 0.31
C VAL A 25 10.04 0.64 -0.35
N PHE A 26 10.74 1.51 -1.06
CA PHE A 26 12.00 1.20 -1.73
C PHE A 26 13.07 0.71 -0.76
N LYS A 27 13.22 1.36 0.40
CA LYS A 27 14.15 0.91 1.45
C LYS A 27 13.82 -0.50 1.93
N LEU A 28 12.54 -0.83 2.09
CA LEU A 28 12.13 -2.16 2.53
C LEU A 28 12.35 -3.22 1.44
N GLN A 29 12.02 -2.91 0.19
CA GLN A 29 12.34 -3.77 -0.96
C GLN A 29 13.84 -4.03 -1.09
N LYS A 30 14.69 -3.01 -0.92
CA LYS A 30 16.15 -3.16 -0.93
C LYS A 30 16.65 -4.06 0.20
N ARG A 31 16.00 -4.03 1.38
CA ARG A 31 16.32 -4.95 2.49
C ARG A 31 15.92 -6.39 2.15
N ILE A 32 14.78 -6.60 1.51
CA ILE A 32 14.34 -7.92 1.03
C ILE A 32 15.36 -8.45 0.01
N PHE A 33 15.74 -7.64 -0.98
CA PHE A 33 16.73 -8.00 -1.98
C PHE A 33 18.05 -8.43 -1.34
N ARG A 34 18.60 -7.61 -0.44
CA ARG A 34 19.84 -7.94 0.29
C ARG A 34 19.73 -9.24 1.09
N ALA A 35 18.62 -9.45 1.81
CA ALA A 35 18.40 -10.70 2.55
C ALA A 35 18.32 -11.92 1.61
N SER A 36 17.68 -11.76 0.45
CA SER A 36 17.60 -12.79 -0.58
C SER A 36 18.97 -13.12 -1.16
N SER A 37 19.79 -12.11 -1.46
CA SER A 37 21.15 -12.30 -1.99
C SER A 37 22.07 -13.02 -0.99
N CYS A 38 21.84 -12.85 0.32
CA CYS A 38 22.58 -13.56 1.37
C CYS A 38 22.01 -14.94 1.71
N GLY A 39 20.95 -15.41 1.04
CA GLY A 39 20.30 -16.70 1.32
C GLY A 39 19.48 -16.76 2.61
N ASP A 40 19.23 -15.61 3.27
CA ASP A 40 18.48 -15.56 4.54
C ASP A 40 16.95 -15.57 4.29
N VAL A 41 16.43 -16.75 3.99
CA VAL A 41 15.01 -16.97 3.66
C VAL A 41 14.08 -16.56 4.82
N LYS A 42 14.47 -16.83 6.07
CA LYS A 42 13.67 -16.47 7.25
C LYS A 42 13.49 -14.95 7.33
N LYS A 43 14.55 -14.19 7.09
CA LYS A 43 14.51 -12.72 7.07
C LYS A 43 13.75 -12.18 5.86
N VAL A 44 13.86 -12.81 4.69
CA VAL A 44 13.04 -12.48 3.52
C VAL A 44 11.56 -12.57 3.87
N HIS A 45 11.10 -13.70 4.41
CA HIS A 45 9.69 -13.88 4.78
C HIS A 45 9.23 -12.86 5.83
N ARG A 46 10.06 -12.56 6.85
CA ARG A 46 9.73 -11.54 7.85
C ARG A 46 9.59 -10.16 7.22
N LEU A 47 10.49 -9.78 6.32
CA LEU A 47 10.46 -8.47 5.64
C LEU A 47 9.31 -8.36 4.63
N GLN A 48 8.97 -9.45 3.93
CA GLN A 48 7.78 -9.51 3.06
C GLN A 48 6.49 -9.34 3.88
N LYS A 49 6.35 -10.04 5.02
CA LYS A 49 5.21 -9.84 5.94
C LYS A 49 5.13 -8.39 6.43
N LEU A 50 6.28 -7.77 6.74
CA LEU A 50 6.32 -6.35 7.11
C LEU A 50 5.88 -5.44 5.96
N LEU A 51 6.30 -5.73 4.72
CA LEU A 51 5.89 -4.98 3.53
C LEU A 51 4.37 -5.09 3.31
N LEU A 52 3.82 -6.30 3.42
CA LEU A 52 2.39 -6.57 3.29
C LEU A 52 1.55 -5.86 4.36
N LYS A 53 2.08 -5.63 5.57
CA LYS A 53 1.39 -4.89 6.64
C LYS A 53 1.59 -3.37 6.57
N SER A 54 2.47 -2.86 5.69
CA SER A 54 2.84 -1.45 5.65
C SER A 54 1.76 -0.58 4.99
N TYR A 55 1.28 0.44 5.72
CA TYR A 55 0.42 1.50 5.18
C TYR A 55 1.02 2.16 3.93
N SER A 56 2.33 2.40 3.93
CA SER A 56 3.02 3.06 2.80
C SER A 56 3.05 2.15 1.56
N ALA A 57 3.18 0.84 1.73
CA ALA A 57 3.13 -0.11 0.61
C ALA A 57 1.73 -0.20 0.02
N LYS A 58 0.70 -0.25 0.87
CA LYS A 58 -0.70 -0.30 0.43
C LYS A 58 -1.13 0.98 -0.28
N ALA A 59 -0.77 2.15 0.25
CA ALA A 59 -1.03 3.42 -0.41
C ALA A 59 -0.44 3.47 -1.82
N LEU A 60 0.81 3.01 -1.98
CA LEU A 60 1.47 2.98 -3.27
C LEU A 60 0.82 1.97 -4.24
N ALA A 61 0.39 0.81 -3.74
CA ALA A 61 -0.33 -0.19 -4.53
C ALA A 61 -1.67 0.35 -5.04
N VAL A 62 -2.47 0.98 -4.16
CA VAL A 62 -3.75 1.61 -4.52
C VAL A 62 -3.53 2.74 -5.53
N ARG A 63 -2.50 3.57 -5.33
CA ARG A 63 -2.17 4.63 -6.30
C ARG A 63 -1.82 4.05 -7.68
N ARG A 64 -0.98 3.03 -7.73
CA ARG A 64 -0.62 2.37 -9.00
C ARG A 64 -1.84 1.80 -9.71
N ALA A 65 -2.65 1.02 -8.99
CA ALA A 65 -3.85 0.39 -9.55
C ALA A 65 -4.88 1.41 -10.06
N THR A 66 -5.04 2.54 -9.36
CA THR A 66 -6.13 3.49 -9.62
C THR A 66 -5.74 4.73 -10.41
N GLN A 67 -4.45 5.08 -10.48
CA GLN A 67 -3.99 6.33 -11.09
C GLN A 67 -2.88 6.14 -12.13
N ASP A 68 -1.94 5.22 -11.90
CA ASP A 68 -0.72 5.14 -12.74
C ASP A 68 -0.83 4.05 -13.83
N ASN A 69 -1.54 2.96 -13.57
CA ASN A 69 -1.68 1.85 -14.52
C ASN A 69 -2.45 2.28 -15.79
N GLN A 70 -2.01 1.79 -16.96
CA GLN A 70 -2.65 2.09 -18.25
C GLN A 70 -4.14 1.67 -18.27
N GLY A 71 -4.49 0.57 -17.59
CA GLY A 71 -5.85 0.06 -17.44
C GLY A 71 -6.73 0.77 -16.39
N LYS A 72 -6.30 1.90 -15.81
CA LYS A 72 -7.03 2.61 -14.73
C LYS A 72 -8.47 3.03 -15.06
N LYS A 73 -8.83 3.09 -16.35
CA LYS A 73 -10.18 3.42 -16.84
C LYS A 73 -11.04 2.18 -17.12
N THR A 74 -10.45 0.99 -17.04
CA THR A 74 -11.12 -0.29 -17.26
C THR A 74 -11.62 -0.83 -15.92
N ALA A 75 -12.84 -1.36 -15.89
CA ALA A 75 -13.35 -2.01 -14.69
C ALA A 75 -12.59 -3.32 -14.57
N GLY A 76 -12.00 -3.54 -13.40
CA GLY A 76 -11.56 -4.89 -13.03
C GLY A 76 -12.77 -5.79 -12.74
N VAL A 77 -12.48 -6.98 -12.22
CA VAL A 77 -13.49 -7.97 -11.80
C VAL A 77 -14.49 -7.37 -10.78
N ASP A 78 -14.04 -6.43 -9.96
CA ASP A 78 -14.88 -5.73 -8.97
C ASP A 78 -15.84 -4.69 -9.58
N GLY A 79 -15.80 -4.45 -10.90
CA GLY A 79 -16.69 -3.51 -11.59
C GLY A 79 -16.41 -2.01 -11.32
N VAL A 80 -15.56 -1.68 -10.34
CA VAL A 80 -15.30 -0.31 -9.91
C VAL A 80 -14.30 0.40 -10.84
N LYS A 81 -14.70 1.57 -11.36
CA LYS A 81 -13.87 2.48 -12.18
C LYS A 81 -13.78 3.85 -11.50
N SER A 82 -12.73 4.62 -11.81
CA SER A 82 -12.64 6.05 -11.45
C SER A 82 -12.89 6.37 -9.96
N LEU A 83 -12.15 5.72 -9.07
CA LEU A 83 -12.28 5.91 -7.61
C LEU A 83 -12.03 7.36 -7.18
N THR A 84 -12.88 7.87 -6.29
CA THR A 84 -12.69 9.15 -5.61
C THR A 84 -11.58 9.06 -4.56
N PRO A 85 -10.95 10.19 -4.17
CA PRO A 85 -9.96 10.23 -3.08
C PRO A 85 -10.39 9.52 -1.78
N LYS A 86 -11.66 9.68 -1.38
CA LYS A 86 -12.21 9.03 -0.17
C LYS A 86 -12.32 7.52 -0.36
N GLN A 87 -12.83 7.07 -1.51
CA GLN A 87 -12.95 5.64 -1.80
C GLN A 87 -11.58 4.94 -1.86
N ARG A 88 -10.52 5.64 -2.32
CA ARG A 88 -9.14 5.09 -2.28
C ARG A 88 -8.63 4.88 -0.86
N LEU A 89 -8.91 5.81 0.06
CA LEU A 89 -8.57 5.64 1.48
C LEU A 89 -9.34 4.46 2.09
N THR A 90 -10.65 4.37 1.85
CA THR A 90 -11.46 3.23 2.31
C THR A 90 -10.93 1.89 1.76
N LEU A 91 -10.54 1.85 0.48
CA LEU A 91 -9.95 0.66 -0.13
C LEU A 91 -8.62 0.27 0.55
N MET A 92 -7.77 1.26 0.86
CA MET A 92 -6.53 1.03 1.59
C MET A 92 -6.81 0.45 2.99
N THR A 93 -7.78 0.99 3.73
CA THR A 93 -8.17 0.49 5.06
C THR A 93 -8.76 -0.91 5.00
N ARG A 94 -9.58 -1.23 3.99
CA ARG A 94 -10.08 -2.59 3.76
C ARG A 94 -8.94 -3.58 3.55
N THR A 95 -7.91 -3.20 2.78
CA THR A 95 -6.74 -4.07 2.58
C THR A 95 -5.86 -4.21 3.83
N LEU A 96 -6.05 -3.40 4.88
CA LEU A 96 -5.33 -3.48 6.15
C LEU A 96 -5.90 -4.46 7.16
N ALA A 97 -7.19 -4.79 7.06
CA ALA A 97 -7.90 -5.62 8.03
C ALA A 97 -7.76 -7.14 7.83
N ASN A 98 -7.08 -7.58 6.77
CA ASN A 98 -6.80 -8.98 6.45
C ASN A 98 -5.33 -9.33 6.74
#